data_AF-X0W858-F1
#
_entry.id   AF-X0W858-F1
#
_cell.length_a   1.000
_cell.length_b   1.000
_cell.length_c   1.000
_cell.angle_alpha   90.00
_cell.angle_beta   90.00
_cell.angle_gamma   90.00
#
_symmetry.space_group_name_H-M   'P 1'
#
loop_
_entity.id
_entity.type
_entity.pdbx_description
1 polymer ?
#
loop_
_entity_poly.entity_id
_entity_poly.type
_entity_poly.pdbx_seq_one_letter_code
_entity_poly.pdbx_strand_id
1 'polypeptide(L)'
;LALSQEVSDAPNAFVRNIDFGRIKHNLKMVTIEPVLDFVLPEMVDFIKDLSPCMVWIGYDSKKNNLPEPPIEKVRELHWQLSKMGIVVMLKKLRVQEMPDGKEVAK
;
A
#
# COMPACT_ATOMS: atom_id res chain seq x y z
N LEU A 1 7.19 11.34 2.60
CA LEU A 1 7.83 10.73 1.40
C LEU A 1 9.33 10.37 1.54
N ALA A 2 10.03 10.72 2.63
CA ALA A 2 11.48 10.52 2.76
C ALA A 2 11.94 9.04 2.92
N LEU A 3 11.09 8.15 3.45
CA LEU A 3 11.50 6.80 3.86
C LEU A 3 11.93 5.85 2.71
N SER A 4 11.50 6.07 1.46
CA SER A 4 11.79 5.10 0.40
C SER A 4 13.23 5.16 -0.11
N GLN A 5 13.85 6.35 -0.10
CA GLN A 5 15.20 6.55 -0.63
C GLN A 5 16.28 6.09 0.36
N GLU A 6 15.96 6.00 1.64
CA GLU A 6 16.84 5.42 2.67
C GLU A 6 16.91 3.89 2.60
N VAL A 7 15.96 3.27 1.89
CA VAL A 7 15.79 1.81 1.80
C VAL A 7 16.19 1.26 0.42
N SER A 8 16.14 2.08 -0.63
CA SER A 8 16.35 1.62 -2.01
C SER A 8 16.88 2.71 -2.95
N ASP A 9 17.75 2.30 -3.88
CA ASP A 9 18.20 3.12 -5.02
C ASP A 9 17.14 3.30 -6.12
N ALA A 10 15.96 2.69 -5.95
CA ALA A 10 14.85 2.87 -6.87
C ALA A 10 14.39 4.34 -6.89
N PRO A 11 13.82 4.83 -8.01
CA PRO A 11 13.20 6.14 -8.05
C PRO A 11 12.17 6.29 -6.92
N ASN A 12 12.14 7.47 -6.30
CA ASN A 12 11.22 7.72 -5.20
C ASN A 12 9.76 7.47 -5.63
N ALA A 13 8.89 7.16 -4.67
CA ALA A 13 7.50 6.81 -4.96
C ALA A 13 6.74 7.93 -5.70
N PHE A 14 7.10 9.20 -5.46
CA PHE A 14 6.49 10.36 -6.10
C PHE A 14 6.78 10.45 -7.61
N VAL A 15 8.05 10.28 -8.00
CA VAL A 15 8.47 10.25 -9.41
C VAL A 15 7.81 9.08 -10.13
N ARG A 16 7.78 7.90 -9.50
CA ARG A 16 7.07 6.73 -10.05
C ARG A 16 5.58 7.00 -10.24
N ASN A 17 4.92 7.67 -9.29
CA ASN A 17 3.52 8.06 -9.41
C ASN A 17 3.29 9.02 -10.59
N ILE A 18 4.10 10.07 -10.73
CA ILE A 18 4.00 11.01 -11.85
C ILE A 18 4.18 10.30 -13.19
N ASP A 19 5.21 9.48 -13.31
CA ASP A 19 5.52 8.79 -14.57
C ASP A 19 4.41 7.78 -14.93
N PHE A 20 3.89 7.05 -13.94
CA PHE A 20 2.76 6.16 -14.17
C PHE A 20 1.45 6.91 -14.47
N GLY A 21 1.27 8.10 -13.90
CA GLY A 21 0.15 8.99 -14.18
C GLY A 21 0.09 9.43 -15.65
N ARG A 22 1.25 9.64 -16.28
CA ARG A 22 1.37 10.04 -17.70
C ARG A 22 0.92 8.96 -18.69
N ILE A 23 0.89 7.70 -18.27
CA ILE A 23 0.41 6.60 -19.11
C ILE A 23 -1.12 6.69 -19.25
N LYS A 24 -1.62 6.84 -20.48
CA LYS A 24 -3.07 6.86 -20.74
C LYS A 24 -3.56 5.45 -21.04
N HIS A 25 -4.01 4.75 -20.00
CA HIS A 25 -4.57 3.41 -20.10
C HIS A 25 -5.76 3.24 -19.15
N ASN A 26 -6.80 2.55 -19.60
CA ASN A 26 -8.06 2.39 -18.84
C ASN A 26 -7.96 1.35 -17.72
N LEU A 27 -6.99 0.44 -17.80
CA LEU A 27 -6.75 -0.59 -16.79
C LEU A 27 -5.38 -0.33 -16.17
N LYS A 28 -5.35 0.48 -15.11
CA LYS A 28 -4.17 0.67 -14.28
C LYS A 28 -4.33 -0.11 -12.99
N MET A 29 -3.26 -0.76 -12.57
CA MET A 29 -3.15 -1.41 -11.27
C MET A 29 -1.96 -0.83 -10.54
N VAL A 30 -2.11 -0.58 -9.24
CA VAL A 30 -1.03 -0.15 -8.35
C VAL A 30 -0.71 -1.25 -7.37
N THR A 31 0.57 -1.49 -7.11
CA THR A 31 1.03 -2.40 -6.06
C THR A 31 1.88 -1.63 -5.05
N ILE A 32 1.53 -1.77 -3.78
CA ILE A 32 2.19 -1.15 -2.63
C ILE A 32 2.77 -2.30 -1.79
N GLU A 33 3.91 -2.82 -2.24
CA GLU A 33 4.59 -3.95 -1.63
C GLU A 33 6.12 -3.76 -1.63
N PRO A 34 6.80 -3.95 -0.47
CA PRO A 34 6.20 -3.91 0.86
C PRO A 34 5.65 -2.52 1.19
N VAL A 35 4.53 -2.44 1.91
CA VAL A 35 3.99 -1.16 2.39
C VAL A 35 4.88 -0.61 3.51
N LEU A 36 5.49 0.54 3.24
CA LEU A 36 6.27 1.31 4.22
C LEU A 36 5.38 2.36 4.88
N ASP A 37 5.80 2.91 6.02
CA ASP A 37 5.02 3.95 6.68
C ASP A 37 4.83 5.18 5.78
N PHE A 38 3.62 5.75 5.82
CA PHE A 38 3.17 6.76 4.86
C PHE A 38 2.31 7.83 5.53
N VAL A 39 2.08 8.96 4.87
CA VAL A 39 1.06 9.93 5.29
C VAL A 39 -0.26 9.56 4.61
N LEU A 40 -1.28 9.23 5.39
CA LEU A 40 -2.52 8.64 4.87
C LEU A 40 -3.24 9.54 3.84
N PRO A 41 -3.50 10.83 4.10
CA PRO A 41 -4.13 11.71 3.10
C PRO A 41 -3.33 11.78 1.79
N GLU A 42 -2.01 11.96 1.87
CA GLU A 42 -1.14 12.01 0.69
C GLU A 42 -1.19 10.72 -0.13
N MET A 43 -1.18 9.56 0.53
CA MET A 43 -1.27 8.26 -0.13
C MET A 43 -2.61 8.07 -0.85
N VAL A 44 -3.71 8.50 -0.23
CA VAL A 44 -5.05 8.44 -0.84
C VAL A 44 -5.12 9.32 -2.08
N ASP A 45 -4.66 10.57 -1.99
CA ASP A 45 -4.66 11.50 -3.13
C ASP A 45 -3.79 10.97 -4.28
N PHE A 46 -2.60 10.46 -3.98
CA PHE A 46 -1.72 9.88 -5.00
C PHE A 46 -2.33 8.70 -5.74
N ILE A 47 -3.04 7.82 -5.03
CA ILE A 47 -3.68 6.66 -5.66
C ILE A 47 -4.90 7.12 -6.46
N LYS A 48 -5.68 8.05 -5.92
CA LYS A 48 -6.86 8.61 -6.58
C LYS A 48 -6.50 9.27 -7.92
N ASP A 49 -5.45 10.08 -7.95
CA ASP A 49 -5.00 10.79 -9.15
C ASP A 49 -4.59 9.83 -10.29
N LEU A 50 -4.14 8.63 -9.94
CA LEU A 50 -3.83 7.59 -10.93
C LEU A 50 -5.07 6.94 -11.55
N SER A 51 -6.25 7.05 -10.92
CA SER A 51 -7.49 6.38 -11.31
C SER A 51 -7.32 4.87 -11.60
N PRO A 52 -6.70 4.08 -10.70
CA PRO A 52 -6.52 2.66 -10.91
C PRO A 52 -7.83 1.90 -10.75
N CYS A 53 -8.00 0.81 -11.50
CA CYS A 53 -9.11 -0.10 -11.27
C CYS A 53 -8.87 -1.01 -10.06
N MET A 54 -7.60 -1.18 -9.66
CA MET A 54 -7.20 -2.08 -8.59
C MET A 54 -5.93 -1.62 -7.87
N VAL A 55 -5.88 -1.84 -6.55
CA VAL A 55 -4.71 -1.60 -5.71
C VAL A 55 -4.41 -2.86 -4.90
N TRP A 56 -3.15 -3.30 -4.89
CA TRP A 56 -2.68 -4.39 -4.06
C TRP A 56 -1.77 -3.84 -2.96
N ILE A 57 -2.05 -4.17 -1.69
CA ILE A 57 -1.28 -3.72 -0.53
C ILE A 57 -0.76 -4.94 0.23
N GLY A 58 0.53 -4.99 0.55
CA GLY A 58 1.13 -6.09 1.28
C GLY A 58 2.32 -5.67 2.12
N TYR A 59 2.47 -6.32 3.27
CA TYR A 59 3.61 -6.14 4.17
C TYR A 59 4.88 -6.87 3.65
N ASP A 60 6.01 -6.60 4.28
CA ASP A 60 7.29 -7.23 4.09
C ASP A 60 7.28 -8.71 4.52
N SER A 61 6.87 -9.55 3.57
CA SER A 61 6.86 -11.01 3.73
C SER A 61 8.24 -11.64 3.90
N LYS A 62 9.33 -10.93 3.55
CA LYS A 62 10.70 -11.46 3.59
C LYS A 62 11.44 -11.10 4.89
N LYS A 63 10.80 -10.39 5.82
CA LYS A 63 11.36 -10.02 7.14
C LYS A 63 12.67 -9.23 7.04
N ASN A 64 12.74 -8.28 6.12
CA ASN A 64 13.84 -7.33 5.97
C ASN A 64 13.83 -6.20 7.02
N ASN A 65 12.93 -6.25 8.02
CA ASN A 65 12.79 -5.25 9.09
C ASN A 65 12.58 -3.82 8.57
N LEU A 66 11.72 -3.69 7.56
CA LEU A 66 11.39 -2.41 6.97
C LEU A 66 10.50 -1.56 7.91
N PRO A 67 10.50 -0.22 7.77
CA PRO A 67 9.63 0.66 8.55
C PRO A 67 8.17 0.54 8.06
N GLU A 68 7.47 -0.49 8.52
CA GLU A 68 6.07 -0.77 8.16
C GLU A 68 5.08 0.08 8.98
N PRO A 69 3.91 0.44 8.42
CA PRO A 69 2.86 1.15 9.15
C PRO A 69 2.08 0.23 10.10
N PRO A 70 1.36 0.79 11.09
CA PRO A 70 0.37 0.04 11.86
C PRO A 70 -0.77 -0.51 10.99
N ILE A 71 -1.37 -1.63 11.40
CA ILE A 71 -2.42 -2.31 10.63
C ILE A 71 -3.69 -1.46 10.48
N GLU A 72 -4.03 -0.66 11.47
CA GLU A 72 -5.15 0.27 11.47
C GLU A 72 -5.00 1.33 10.39
N LYS A 73 -3.76 1.80 10.16
CA LYS A 73 -3.44 2.80 9.13
C LYS A 73 -3.63 2.22 7.73
N VAL A 74 -3.26 0.95 7.52
CA VAL A 74 -3.51 0.23 6.26
C VAL A 74 -4.99 -0.09 6.07
N ARG A 75 -5.72 -0.45 7.14
CA ARG A 75 -7.18 -0.66 7.10
C ARG A 75 -7.92 0.62 6.71
N GLU A 76 -7.51 1.76 7.23
CA GLU A 76 -8.11 3.04 6.86
C GLU A 76 -7.81 3.40 5.40
N LEU A 77 -6.57 3.20 4.92
CA LEU A 77 -6.25 3.36 3.50
C LEU A 77 -7.13 2.47 2.62
N HIS A 78 -7.25 1.18 2.96
CA HIS A 78 -8.14 0.26 2.27
C HIS A 78 -9.58 0.78 2.22
N TRP A 79 -10.11 1.24 3.35
CA TRP A 79 -11.47 1.76 3.47
C TRP A 79 -11.72 2.99 2.59
N GLN A 80 -10.80 3.97 2.60
CA GLN A 80 -10.95 5.18 1.79
C GLN A 80 -10.90 4.88 0.29
N LEU A 81 -9.99 4.01 -0.15
CA LEU A 81 -9.90 3.61 -1.55
C LEU A 81 -11.12 2.79 -2.00
N SER A 82 -11.59 1.87 -1.15
CA SER A 82 -12.78 1.05 -1.43
C SER A 82 -14.04 1.92 -1.58
N LYS A 83 -14.18 2.96 -0.75
CA LYS A 83 -15.27 3.95 -0.85
C LYS A 83 -15.29 4.71 -2.17
N MET A 84 -14.13 4.84 -2.83
CA MET A 84 -14.01 5.45 -4.14
C MET A 84 -14.33 4.49 -5.29
N GLY A 85 -14.69 3.23 -4.99
CA GLY A 85 -14.98 2.20 -5.99
C GLY A 85 -13.72 1.50 -6.53
N ILE A 86 -12.56 1.70 -5.92
CA ILE A 86 -11.32 1.02 -6.29
C ILE A 86 -11.29 -0.37 -5.64
N VAL A 87 -10.99 -1.41 -6.41
CA VAL A 87 -10.81 -2.76 -5.85
C VAL A 87 -9.50 -2.81 -5.07
N VAL A 88 -9.55 -3.07 -3.76
CA VAL A 88 -8.36 -3.16 -2.91
C VAL A 88 -8.14 -4.60 -2.46
N MET A 89 -7.00 -5.16 -2.84
CA MET A 89 -6.56 -6.50 -2.42
C MET A 89 -5.53 -6.36 -1.31
N LEU A 90 -5.73 -7.08 -0.20
CA LEU A 90 -4.78 -7.12 0.91
C LEU A 90 -4.01 -8.44 0.86
N LYS A 91 -2.69 -8.37 0.64
CA LYS A 91 -1.80 -9.53 0.69
C LYS A 91 -1.34 -9.75 2.11
N LYS A 92 -1.87 -10.79 2.75
CA LYS A 92 -1.53 -11.22 4.12
C LYS A 92 -1.42 -10.02 5.07
N LEU A 93 -2.57 -9.48 5.50
CA LEU A 93 -2.58 -8.80 6.79
C LEU A 93 -2.00 -9.78 7.81
N ARG A 94 -1.01 -9.37 8.62
CA ARG A 94 -0.52 -10.22 9.72
C ARG A 94 -1.76 -10.76 10.44
N VAL A 95 -1.84 -12.08 10.62
CA VAL A 95 -2.77 -12.63 11.60
C VAL A 95 -2.36 -11.96 12.90
N GLN A 96 -3.27 -11.20 13.50
CA GLN A 96 -3.03 -10.67 14.83
C GLN A 96 -2.83 -11.90 15.71
N GLU A 97 -1.66 -12.09 16.31
CA GLU A 97 -1.57 -12.96 17.48
C GLU A 97 -2.49 -12.32 18.53
N MET A 98 -3.66 -12.92 18.71
CA MET A 98 -4.44 -12.71 19.90
C MET A 98 -3.56 -13.14 21.10
N PRO A 99 -3.74 -12.58 22.30
CA PRO A 99 -2.94 -12.91 23.48
C PRO A 99 -2.87 -14.42 23.83
N ASP A 100 -3.67 -15.26 23.18
CA ASP A 100 -3.79 -16.70 23.35
C ASP A 100 -3.17 -17.56 22.23
N GLY A 101 -2.46 -16.96 21.26
CA GLY A 101 -1.61 -17.68 20.31
C GLY A 101 -2.34 -18.56 19.29
N LYS A 102 -3.63 -18.30 19.01
CA LYS A 102 -4.38 -19.05 17.99
C LYS A 102 -4.39 -18.32 16.65
N GLU A 103 -3.65 -18.85 15.68
CA GLU A 103 -3.84 -18.49 14.27
C GLU A 103 -5.15 -19.10 13.75
N VAL A 104 -6.03 -18.28 13.18
CA VAL A 104 -7.20 -18.77 12.43
C VAL A 104 -6.91 -18.60 10.95
N ALA A 105 -6.83 -19.72 10.23
CA ALA A 105 -6.82 -19.71 8.78
C ALA A 105 -8.16 -19.17 8.25
N LYS A 106 -8.11 -18.07 7.50
CA LYS A 106 -9.11 -17.69 6.50
C LYS A 106 -8.41 -17.14 5.28
#